data_AF-A0A7C3JWP1-F1
#
_entry.id   AF-A0A7C3JWP1-F1
#
_cell.length_a   1.000
_cell.length_b   1.000
_cell.length_c   1.000
_cell.angle_alpha   90.00
_cell.angle_beta   90.00
_cell.angle_gamma   90.00
#
_symmetry.space_group_name_H-M   'P 1'
#
loop_
_entity.id
_entity.type
_entity.pdbx_description
1 polymer ?
#
loop_
_entity_poly.entity_id
_entity_poly.type
_entity_poly.pdbx_seq_one_letter_code
_entity_poly.pdbx_strand_id
1 'polypeptide(L)'
;MNRYYFRVLSIVAGLAAGILVLIAVVWLAAGSDASDGDEAVLPPPSPSPSAAPTRPPTGPTASPSPTPEPASPLPIPPGCSRWPEAVFPVIEKLELPAAICLKLVDRLDALPQSCGDARACYTPPDRTVWKLTNAAEEQLPNSPLRSFTAEFVLAHELCHAHQHWQVIKEPALGPEFGLASWVGTPEGRAFAQATQGLPPNFIPLGGGILENFANVCAAWLLPTSGLQQQWVDAFPNVQRFARAWLPK
;
A
#
# COMPACT_ATOMS: atom_id res chain seq x y z
N MET A 1 11.19 -27.26 -46.23
CA MET A 1 10.67 -27.11 -44.85
C MET A 1 10.27 -25.67 -44.61
N ASN A 2 9.04 -25.44 -44.14
CA ASN A 2 8.43 -24.11 -44.09
C ASN A 2 8.97 -23.31 -42.87
N ARG A 3 9.61 -22.15 -43.11
CA ARG A 3 10.21 -21.29 -42.05
C ARG A 3 9.23 -20.89 -40.97
N TYR A 4 7.93 -20.87 -41.30
CA TYR A 4 6.85 -20.61 -40.36
C TYR A 4 6.74 -21.70 -39.28
N TYR A 5 6.91 -22.97 -39.67
CA TYR A 5 6.78 -24.11 -38.76
C TYR A 5 7.89 -24.11 -37.70
N PHE A 6 9.11 -23.71 -38.07
CA PHE A 6 10.25 -23.64 -37.17
C PHE A 6 10.10 -22.54 -36.10
N ARG A 7 9.50 -21.40 -36.47
CA ARG A 7 9.23 -20.30 -35.54
C ARG A 7 8.15 -20.67 -34.52
N VAL A 8 7.07 -21.30 -34.98
CA VAL A 8 6.00 -21.76 -34.08
C VAL A 8 6.54 -22.82 -33.11
N LEU A 9 7.32 -23.78 -33.59
CA LEU A 9 7.91 -24.81 -32.73
C LEU A 9 8.85 -24.22 -31.67
N SER A 10 9.64 -23.20 -32.03
CA SER A 10 10.57 -22.53 -31.09
C SER A 10 9.83 -21.73 -30.01
N ILE A 11 8.71 -21.09 -30.34
CA ILE A 11 7.88 -20.36 -29.38
C ILE A 11 7.21 -21.33 -28.40
N VAL A 12 6.67 -22.44 -28.90
CA VAL A 12 6.04 -23.46 -28.06
C VAL A 12 7.06 -24.12 -27.13
N ALA A 13 8.25 -24.44 -27.62
CA ALA A 13 9.33 -25.00 -26.80
C ALA A 13 9.81 -24.01 -25.72
N GLY A 14 9.92 -22.72 -26.05
CA GLY A 14 10.28 -21.67 -25.08
C GLY A 14 9.24 -21.50 -23.97
N LEU A 15 7.95 -21.53 -24.31
CA LEU A 15 6.86 -21.45 -23.33
C LEU A 15 6.83 -22.67 -22.41
N ALA A 16 7.01 -23.88 -22.96
CA ALA A 16 7.07 -25.11 -22.17
C ALA A 16 8.24 -25.09 -21.17
N ALA A 17 9.42 -24.63 -21.60
CA ALA A 17 10.58 -24.49 -20.72
C ALA A 17 10.33 -23.46 -19.61
N GLY A 18 9.73 -22.30 -19.93
CA GLY A 18 9.38 -21.28 -18.95
C GLY A 18 8.39 -21.77 -17.88
N ILE A 19 7.38 -22.55 -18.29
CA ILE A 19 6.39 -23.12 -17.36
C ILE A 19 7.06 -24.14 -16.43
N LEU A 20 7.95 -24.99 -16.94
CA LEU A 20 8.67 -25.96 -16.10
C LEU A 20 9.58 -25.30 -15.07
N VAL A 21 10.23 -24.18 -15.42
CA VAL A 21 11.04 -23.39 -14.47
C VAL A 21 10.18 -22.79 -13.37
N LEU A 22 9.01 -22.22 -13.70
CA LEU A 22 8.07 -21.68 -12.71
C LEU A 22 7.56 -22.76 -11.75
N ILE A 23 7.22 -23.95 -12.27
CA ILE A 23 6.79 -25.08 -11.44
C ILE A 23 7.92 -25.50 -10.50
N ALA A 24 9.16 -25.61 -10.98
CA ALA A 24 10.30 -25.97 -10.13
C ALA A 24 10.57 -24.95 -9.00
N VAL A 25 10.45 -23.65 -9.28
CA VAL A 25 10.58 -22.59 -8.26
C VAL A 25 9.49 -22.70 -7.18
N VAL A 26 8.25 -22.97 -7.58
CA VAL A 26 7.14 -23.15 -6.63
C VAL A 26 7.35 -24.39 -5.75
N TRP A 27 7.84 -25.50 -6.31
CA TRP A 27 8.11 -26.72 -5.54
C TRP A 27 9.30 -26.55 -4.58
N LEU A 28 10.34 -25.80 -4.96
CA LEU A 28 11.46 -25.51 -4.08
C LEU A 28 11.08 -24.56 -2.93
N ALA A 29 10.15 -23.62 -3.16
CA ALA A 29 9.63 -22.75 -2.12
C ALA A 29 8.66 -23.47 -1.15
N ALA A 30 8.01 -24.55 -1.58
CA ALA A 30 7.09 -25.33 -0.75
C ALA A 30 7.79 -26.41 0.10
N GLY A 31 9.07 -26.71 -0.15
CA GLY A 31 9.79 -27.83 0.46
C GLY A 31 10.61 -27.51 1.71
N SER A 32 10.65 -26.25 2.20
CA SER A 32 11.59 -25.84 3.25
C SER A 32 11.06 -25.76 4.68
N ASP A 33 9.76 -25.95 4.93
CA ASP A 33 9.20 -25.79 6.28
C ASP A 33 8.77 -27.12 6.90
N ALA A 34 9.77 -27.85 7.41
CA ALA A 34 9.59 -28.81 8.48
C ALA A 34 10.64 -28.53 9.56
N SER A 35 10.27 -27.68 10.52
CA SER A 35 10.92 -27.69 11.84
C SER A 35 9.94 -27.21 12.89
N ASP A 36 9.62 -28.13 13.80
CA ASP A 36 8.90 -27.95 15.05
C ASP A 36 9.46 -26.78 15.87
N GLY A 37 8.60 -26.06 16.58
CA GLY A 37 9.06 -25.05 17.53
C GLY A 37 7.96 -24.27 18.23
N ASP A 38 7.42 -24.87 19.29
CA ASP A 38 6.82 -24.29 20.50
C ASP A 38 5.84 -23.11 20.39
N GLU A 39 4.58 -23.46 20.67
CA GLU A 39 3.47 -22.57 21.02
C GLU A 39 3.77 -21.85 22.35
N ALA A 40 4.27 -20.62 22.27
CA ALA A 40 4.42 -19.76 23.45
C ALA A 40 3.04 -19.32 23.97
N VAL A 41 2.54 -20.04 24.97
CA VAL A 41 1.36 -19.67 25.77
C VAL A 41 1.68 -18.40 26.57
N LEU A 42 1.08 -17.27 26.20
CA LEU A 42 1.13 -16.04 27.00
C LEU A 42 0.29 -16.18 28.28
N PRO A 43 0.78 -15.73 29.45
CA PRO A 43 -0.02 -15.71 30.67
C PRO A 43 -1.13 -14.66 30.60
N PRO A 44 -2.29 -14.89 31.25
CA PRO A 44 -3.38 -13.93 31.28
C PRO A 44 -3.01 -12.67 32.06
N PRO A 45 -3.57 -11.49 31.70
CA PRO A 45 -3.32 -10.24 32.42
C PRO A 45 -3.91 -10.27 33.84
N SER A 46 -3.13 -9.80 34.81
CA SER A 46 -3.57 -9.61 36.20
C SER A 46 -4.72 -8.59 36.30
N PRO A 47 -5.75 -8.84 37.13
CA PRO A 47 -6.79 -7.86 37.38
C PRO A 47 -6.25 -6.67 38.17
N SER A 48 -6.43 -5.48 37.61
CA SER A 48 -6.13 -4.21 38.26
C SER A 48 -7.20 -3.90 39.34
N PRO A 49 -6.82 -3.47 40.55
CA PRO A 49 -7.80 -3.16 41.59
C PRO A 49 -8.59 -1.89 41.27
N SER A 50 -9.90 -2.00 41.44
CA SER A 50 -10.91 -0.95 41.30
C SER A 50 -10.77 0.07 42.42
N ALA A 51 -10.44 1.32 42.08
CA ALA A 51 -10.48 2.45 42.99
C ALA A 51 -11.83 3.17 42.86
N ALA A 52 -12.48 3.39 44.00
CA ALA A 52 -13.79 4.02 44.17
C ALA A 52 -13.87 5.46 43.61
N PRO A 53 -15.08 5.96 43.30
CA PRO A 53 -15.25 7.30 42.74
C PRO A 53 -15.03 8.36 43.82
N THR A 54 -14.00 9.20 43.63
CA THR A 54 -13.83 10.43 44.43
C THR A 54 -14.61 11.55 43.76
N ARG A 55 -15.54 12.14 44.52
CA ARG A 55 -16.39 13.26 44.13
C ARG A 55 -15.55 14.49 43.72
N PRO A 56 -15.82 15.16 42.60
CA PRO A 56 -15.10 16.38 42.26
C PRO A 56 -15.53 17.55 43.18
N PRO A 57 -14.60 18.40 43.65
CA PRO A 57 -14.95 19.68 44.25
C PRO A 57 -15.34 20.66 43.14
N THR A 58 -16.47 21.33 43.34
CA THR A 58 -16.97 22.43 42.50
C THR A 58 -16.01 23.61 42.61
N GLY A 59 -15.18 23.81 41.58
CA GLY A 59 -14.28 24.96 41.40
C GLY A 59 -14.68 25.78 40.16
N PRO A 60 -14.24 27.05 40.08
CA PRO A 60 -14.86 28.08 39.26
C PRO A 60 -14.64 27.91 37.75
N THR A 61 -15.64 28.33 36.99
CA THR A 61 -15.70 28.41 35.53
C THR A 61 -14.41 28.98 34.93
N ALA A 62 -13.58 28.11 34.34
CA ALA A 62 -12.45 28.54 33.52
C ALA A 62 -12.99 29.14 32.22
N SER A 63 -12.48 30.33 31.86
CA SER A 63 -12.71 30.95 30.55
C SER A 63 -12.32 29.98 29.43
N PRO A 64 -13.04 29.99 28.28
CA PRO A 64 -12.65 29.19 27.13
C PRO A 64 -11.23 29.59 26.71
N SER A 65 -10.30 28.63 26.74
CA SER A 65 -8.99 28.82 26.12
C SER A 65 -9.17 29.13 24.64
N PRO A 66 -8.42 30.09 24.08
CA PRO A 66 -8.46 30.35 22.65
C PRO A 66 -8.08 29.08 21.90
N THR A 67 -8.93 28.66 20.97
CA THR A 67 -8.65 27.60 20.02
C THR A 67 -7.30 27.90 19.36
N PRO A 68 -6.31 26.99 19.42
CA PRO A 68 -5.04 27.22 18.77
C PRO A 68 -5.27 27.42 17.27
N GLU A 69 -4.71 28.52 16.75
CA GLU A 69 -4.70 28.84 15.34
C GLU A 69 -4.08 27.67 14.55
N PRO A 70 -4.68 27.22 13.42
CA PRO A 70 -4.12 26.13 12.65
C PRO A 70 -2.69 26.45 12.26
N ALA A 71 -1.76 25.53 12.55
CA ALA A 71 -0.37 25.66 12.12
C ALA A 71 -0.33 25.96 10.61
N SER A 72 0.40 27.02 10.23
CA SER A 72 0.55 27.39 8.83
C SER A 72 0.96 26.18 8.00
N PRO A 73 0.34 25.97 6.82
CA PRO A 73 0.66 24.82 5.99
C PRO A 73 2.14 24.84 5.65
N LEU A 74 2.82 23.70 5.82
CA LEU A 74 4.22 23.56 5.46
C LEU A 74 4.46 24.06 4.01
N PRO A 75 5.58 24.77 3.75
CA PRO A 75 5.87 25.26 2.42
C PRO A 75 5.92 24.11 1.42
N ILE A 76 5.18 24.25 0.32
CA ILE A 76 5.13 23.26 -0.76
C ILE A 76 6.47 23.32 -1.52
N PRO A 77 7.18 22.18 -1.70
CA PRO A 77 8.42 22.18 -2.46
C PRO A 77 8.21 22.71 -3.90
N PRO A 78 9.18 23.45 -4.48
CA PRO A 78 9.07 23.94 -5.86
C PRO A 78 8.76 22.82 -6.84
N GLY A 79 7.75 23.02 -7.70
CA GLY A 79 7.33 22.03 -8.69
C GLY A 79 6.44 20.90 -8.15
N CYS A 80 6.04 20.97 -6.87
CA CYS A 80 5.03 20.09 -6.29
C CYS A 80 3.68 20.80 -6.16
N SER A 81 2.62 20.02 -6.28
CA SER A 81 1.24 20.42 -6.00
C SER A 81 0.96 20.25 -4.51
N ARG A 82 -0.05 20.98 -4.02
CA ARG A 82 -0.56 20.80 -2.66
C ARG A 82 -1.29 19.46 -2.57
N TRP A 83 -0.95 18.67 -1.55
CA TRP A 83 -1.70 17.48 -1.19
C TRP A 83 -3.13 17.86 -0.74
N PRO A 84 -4.18 17.10 -1.12
CA PRO A 84 -5.51 17.30 -0.56
C PRO A 84 -5.52 17.05 0.95
N GLU A 85 -6.23 17.88 1.72
CA GLU A 85 -6.25 17.77 3.19
C GLU A 85 -6.77 16.40 3.67
N ALA A 86 -7.69 15.79 2.92
CA ALA A 86 -8.26 14.49 3.22
C ALA A 86 -7.23 13.34 3.26
N VAL A 87 -6.05 13.50 2.65
CA VAL A 87 -4.99 12.48 2.67
C VAL A 87 -3.86 12.80 3.65
N PHE A 88 -3.90 13.94 4.36
CA PHE A 88 -2.88 14.28 5.36
C PHE A 88 -2.76 13.22 6.47
N PRO A 89 -3.87 12.65 7.01
CA PRO A 89 -3.75 11.58 8.00
C PRO A 89 -2.98 10.36 7.49
N VAL A 90 -3.05 10.06 6.18
CA VAL A 90 -2.31 8.94 5.57
C VAL A 90 -0.81 9.26 5.52
N ILE A 91 -0.46 10.48 5.08
CA ILE A 91 0.93 10.95 5.00
C ILE A 91 1.58 10.93 6.39
N GLU A 92 0.87 11.43 7.40
CA GLU A 92 1.35 11.46 8.78
C GLU A 92 1.57 10.06 9.34
N LYS A 93 0.57 9.17 9.18
CA LYS A 93 0.62 7.81 9.71
C LYS A 93 1.75 6.99 9.10
N LEU A 94 1.95 7.07 7.78
CA LEU A 94 2.97 6.28 7.08
C LEU A 94 4.41 6.72 7.36
N GLU A 95 4.61 7.82 8.11
CA GLU A 95 5.93 8.38 8.43
C GLU A 95 6.83 8.50 7.18
N LEU A 96 6.21 8.89 6.07
CA LEU A 96 6.92 9.06 4.81
C LEU A 96 7.92 10.20 4.97
N PRO A 97 9.12 10.10 4.37
CA PRO A 97 10.08 11.19 4.42
C PRO A 97 9.41 12.46 3.85
N ALA A 98 9.73 13.61 4.44
CA ALA A 98 9.08 14.90 4.17
C ALA A 98 9.17 15.42 2.71
N ALA A 99 9.66 14.62 1.77
CA ALA A 99 9.98 14.99 0.40
C ALA A 99 9.20 14.19 -0.66
N ILE A 100 8.03 13.63 -0.35
CA ILE A 100 7.16 13.07 -1.40
C ILE A 100 6.44 14.21 -2.12
N CYS A 101 6.71 14.34 -3.41
CA CYS A 101 6.11 15.33 -4.27
C CYS A 101 4.78 14.81 -4.83
N LEU A 102 3.71 15.60 -4.76
CA LEU A 102 2.54 15.39 -5.61
C LEU A 102 2.73 16.21 -6.89
N LYS A 103 2.45 15.63 -8.06
CA LYS A 103 2.34 16.38 -9.31
C LYS A 103 0.98 16.12 -9.95
N LEU A 104 0.20 17.18 -10.05
CA LEU A 104 -1.06 17.18 -10.79
C LEU A 104 -0.81 17.52 -12.26
N VAL A 105 -1.37 16.72 -13.16
CA VAL A 105 -1.27 16.93 -14.61
C VAL A 105 -2.64 16.90 -15.27
N ASP A 106 -2.82 17.67 -16.34
CA ASP A 106 -4.12 17.83 -17.01
C ASP A 106 -4.32 16.91 -18.22
N ARG A 107 -3.31 16.09 -18.55
CA ARG A 107 -3.35 15.20 -19.72
C ARG A 107 -2.64 13.88 -19.42
N LEU A 108 -3.18 12.78 -19.95
CA LEU A 108 -2.63 11.42 -19.77
C LEU A 108 -1.19 11.31 -20.31
N ASP A 109 -0.88 11.97 -21.42
CA ASP A 109 0.45 11.98 -22.05
C ASP A 109 1.51 12.74 -21.24
N ALA A 110 1.11 13.45 -20.17
CA ALA A 110 2.02 14.12 -19.25
C ALA A 110 2.42 13.25 -18.05
N LEU A 111 1.80 12.08 -17.87
CA LEU A 111 2.24 11.10 -16.88
C LEU A 111 3.53 10.41 -17.35
N PRO A 112 4.43 10.01 -16.44
CA PRO A 112 5.58 9.19 -16.79
C PRO A 112 5.14 7.90 -17.52
N GLN A 113 5.88 7.48 -18.54
CA GLN A 113 5.56 6.26 -19.29
C GLN A 113 5.46 5.01 -18.41
N SER A 114 6.20 4.97 -17.29
CA SER A 114 6.13 3.89 -16.29
C SER A 114 4.76 3.76 -15.62
N CYS A 115 3.94 4.81 -15.68
CA CYS A 115 2.58 4.83 -15.14
C CYS A 115 1.56 4.22 -16.11
N GLY A 116 1.95 4.00 -17.38
CA GLY A 116 1.04 3.51 -18.41
C GLY A 116 -0.22 4.37 -18.54
N ASP A 117 -1.37 3.72 -18.62
CA ASP A 117 -2.69 4.37 -18.70
C ASP A 117 -3.33 4.62 -17.30
N ALA A 118 -2.53 4.62 -16.23
CA ALA A 118 -3.02 4.84 -14.87
C ALA A 118 -3.41 6.30 -14.61
N ARG A 119 -4.37 6.53 -13.70
CA ARG A 119 -4.81 7.88 -13.30
C ARG A 119 -3.88 8.54 -12.30
N ALA A 120 -3.21 7.72 -11.51
CA ALA A 120 -2.14 8.11 -10.62
C ALA A 120 -1.08 7.01 -10.62
N CYS A 121 0.11 7.37 -10.17
CA CYS A 121 1.21 6.44 -10.00
C CYS A 121 2.26 7.05 -9.07
N TYR A 122 2.85 6.22 -8.24
CA TYR A 122 4.09 6.53 -7.55
C TYR A 122 5.30 6.14 -8.40
N THR A 123 6.24 7.07 -8.57
CA THR A 123 7.53 6.83 -9.22
C THR A 123 8.67 6.85 -8.19
N PRO A 124 9.30 5.70 -7.91
CA PRO A 124 10.41 5.58 -6.97
C PRO A 124 11.62 6.53 -7.24
N PRO A 125 12.10 6.69 -8.50
CA PRO A 125 13.35 7.43 -8.75
C PRO A 125 13.32 8.91 -8.34
N ASP A 126 12.18 9.57 -8.53
CA ASP A 126 11.98 10.99 -8.19
C ASP A 126 11.08 11.18 -6.96
N ARG A 127 10.61 10.08 -6.35
CA ARG A 127 9.74 10.05 -5.17
C ARG A 127 8.49 10.91 -5.36
N THR A 128 7.90 10.83 -6.56
CA THR A 128 6.75 11.62 -6.94
C THR A 128 5.51 10.74 -7.06
N VAL A 129 4.40 11.20 -6.50
CA VAL A 129 3.06 10.73 -6.88
C VAL A 129 2.57 11.63 -8.01
N TRP A 130 2.41 11.07 -9.18
CA TRP A 130 1.78 11.75 -10.30
C TRP A 130 0.30 11.41 -10.29
N LYS A 131 -0.55 12.40 -10.56
CA LYS A 131 -2.00 12.20 -10.63
C LYS A 131 -2.62 13.12 -11.67
N LEU A 132 -3.56 12.60 -12.45
CA LEU A 132 -4.42 13.43 -13.28
C LEU A 132 -5.31 14.33 -12.42
N THR A 133 -5.51 15.57 -12.85
CA THR A 133 -6.52 16.42 -12.24
C THR A 133 -7.91 15.78 -12.39
N ASN A 134 -8.81 16.06 -11.45
CA ASN A 134 -10.15 15.47 -11.49
C ASN A 134 -10.89 15.80 -12.81
N ALA A 135 -10.69 17.01 -13.34
CA ALA A 135 -11.23 17.41 -14.63
C ALA A 135 -10.68 16.58 -15.81
N ALA A 136 -9.39 16.25 -15.80
CA ALA A 136 -8.80 15.37 -16.81
C ALA A 136 -9.28 13.91 -16.64
N GLU A 137 -9.45 13.44 -15.41
CA GLU A 137 -9.97 12.10 -15.13
C GLU A 137 -11.40 11.89 -15.63
N GLU A 138 -12.27 12.90 -15.50
CA GLU A 138 -13.65 12.86 -15.98
C GLU A 138 -13.74 12.61 -17.49
N GLN A 139 -12.73 13.08 -18.24
CA GLN A 139 -12.65 12.94 -19.69
C GLN A 139 -12.18 11.56 -20.14
N LEU A 140 -11.61 10.73 -19.24
CA LEU A 140 -11.15 9.39 -19.59
C LEU A 140 -12.32 8.40 -19.72
N PRO A 141 -12.54 7.77 -20.89
CA PRO A 141 -13.55 6.73 -21.04
C PRO A 141 -13.16 5.46 -20.26
N ASN A 142 -14.13 4.83 -19.58
CA ASN A 142 -14.01 3.49 -18.98
C ASN A 142 -12.81 3.22 -18.05
N SER A 143 -12.43 4.18 -17.19
CA SER A 143 -11.40 3.87 -16.19
C SER A 143 -11.94 2.87 -15.14
N PRO A 144 -11.26 1.72 -14.91
CA PRO A 144 -11.64 0.73 -13.91
C PRO A 144 -11.58 1.28 -12.46
N LEU A 145 -10.93 2.42 -12.26
CA LEU A 145 -10.81 3.11 -10.98
C LEU A 145 -11.90 4.16 -10.73
N ARG A 146 -12.88 4.34 -11.63
CA ARG A 146 -14.02 5.27 -11.41
C ARG A 146 -14.83 4.95 -10.14
N SER A 147 -14.75 3.71 -9.66
CA SER A 147 -15.39 3.24 -8.44
C SER A 147 -14.66 3.65 -7.15
N PHE A 148 -13.49 4.30 -7.24
CA PHE A 148 -12.72 4.79 -6.09
C PHE A 148 -12.76 6.30 -6.01
N THR A 149 -12.72 6.81 -4.78
CA THR A 149 -12.60 8.24 -4.55
C THR A 149 -11.19 8.71 -4.88
N ALA A 150 -11.02 10.00 -5.18
CA ALA A 150 -9.71 10.58 -5.48
C ALA A 150 -8.73 10.43 -4.30
N GLU A 151 -9.25 10.46 -3.07
CA GLU A 151 -8.49 10.27 -1.84
C GLU A 151 -7.96 8.84 -1.75
N PHE A 152 -8.79 7.84 -2.07
CA PHE A 152 -8.36 6.44 -2.06
C PHE A 152 -7.24 6.20 -3.06
N VAL A 153 -7.37 6.73 -4.28
CA VAL A 153 -6.32 6.62 -5.31
C VAL A 153 -5.00 7.24 -4.82
N LEU A 154 -5.06 8.41 -4.19
CA LEU A 154 -3.85 9.04 -3.63
C LEU A 154 -3.26 8.25 -2.46
N ALA A 155 -4.08 7.72 -1.56
CA ALA A 155 -3.61 6.87 -0.47
C ALA A 155 -2.96 5.59 -0.97
N HIS A 156 -3.51 4.99 -2.02
CA HIS A 156 -2.93 3.83 -2.71
C HIS A 156 -1.50 4.14 -3.19
N GLU A 157 -1.29 5.27 -3.89
CA GLU A 157 0.06 5.65 -4.33
C GLU A 157 1.01 5.98 -3.16
N LEU A 158 0.49 6.56 -2.07
CA LEU A 158 1.27 6.77 -0.85
C LEU A 158 1.71 5.44 -0.21
N CYS A 159 0.88 4.39 -0.30
CA CYS A 159 1.26 3.05 0.15
C CYS A 159 2.36 2.44 -0.72
N HIS A 160 2.40 2.70 -2.03
CA HIS A 160 3.56 2.35 -2.85
C HIS A 160 4.82 3.12 -2.46
N ALA A 161 4.68 4.40 -2.09
CA ALA A 161 5.81 5.15 -1.57
C ALA A 161 6.33 4.59 -0.23
N HIS A 162 5.43 4.13 0.64
CA HIS A 162 5.79 3.41 1.86
C HIS A 162 6.57 2.13 1.56
N GLN A 163 6.10 1.30 0.63
CA GLN A 163 6.82 0.08 0.21
C GLN A 163 8.24 0.40 -0.26
N HIS A 164 8.41 1.41 -1.11
CA HIS A 164 9.74 1.84 -1.55
C HIS A 164 10.60 2.34 -0.39
N TRP A 165 10.00 3.05 0.57
CA TRP A 165 10.72 3.52 1.74
C TRP A 165 11.18 2.38 2.66
N GLN A 166 10.39 1.32 2.81
CA GLN A 166 10.82 0.12 3.53
C GLN A 166 11.98 -0.58 2.84
N VAL A 167 12.02 -0.60 1.50
CA VAL A 167 13.19 -1.10 0.76
C VAL A 167 14.43 -0.28 1.09
N ILE A 168 14.35 1.05 1.03
CA ILE A 168 15.49 1.93 1.35
C ILE A 168 15.98 1.77 2.79
N LYS A 169 15.06 1.54 3.73
CA LYS A 169 15.37 1.36 5.15
C LYS A 169 15.98 -0.01 5.47
N GLU A 170 15.73 -1.02 4.64
CA GLU A 170 16.20 -2.38 4.86
C GLU A 170 17.70 -2.50 4.53
N PRO A 171 18.60 -2.69 5.50
CA PRO A 171 20.03 -2.68 5.23
C PRO A 171 20.50 -3.75 4.25
N ALA A 172 19.76 -4.85 4.12
CA ALA A 172 20.03 -5.91 3.16
C ALA A 172 19.65 -5.55 1.70
N LEU A 173 18.86 -4.49 1.51
CA LEU A 173 18.39 -4.01 0.22
C LEU A 173 18.93 -2.58 0.02
N GLY A 174 19.86 -2.41 -0.91
CA GLY A 174 20.37 -1.09 -1.27
C GLY A 174 19.33 -0.18 -1.96
N PRO A 175 19.61 1.12 -2.11
CA PRO A 175 18.72 2.07 -2.79
C PRO A 175 18.53 1.80 -4.29
N GLU A 176 19.34 0.93 -4.89
CA GLU A 176 19.22 0.49 -6.28
C GLU A 176 18.06 -0.49 -6.50
N PHE A 177 17.52 -1.06 -5.43
CA PHE A 177 16.43 -2.02 -5.53
C PHE A 177 15.08 -1.31 -5.72
N GLY A 178 14.34 -1.75 -6.73
CA GLY A 178 13.03 -1.20 -7.06
C GLY A 178 11.91 -1.72 -6.16
N LEU A 179 10.69 -1.24 -6.42
CA LEU A 179 9.48 -1.59 -5.64
C LEU A 179 9.24 -3.10 -5.54
N ALA A 180 9.60 -3.88 -6.57
CA ALA A 180 9.48 -5.34 -6.55
C ALA A 180 10.29 -6.01 -5.44
N SER A 181 11.38 -5.40 -4.99
CA SER A 181 12.20 -5.92 -3.89
C SER A 181 11.56 -5.76 -2.52
N TRP A 182 10.47 -5.00 -2.40
CA TRP A 182 9.73 -4.86 -1.15
C TRP A 182 9.27 -6.22 -0.58
N VAL A 183 8.96 -7.21 -1.43
CA VAL A 183 8.61 -8.57 -0.98
C VAL A 183 9.73 -9.26 -0.19
N GLY A 184 10.96 -8.78 -0.33
CA GLY A 184 12.14 -9.21 0.44
C GLY A 184 12.34 -8.47 1.77
N THR A 185 11.51 -7.49 2.10
CA THR A 185 11.50 -6.85 3.43
C THR A 185 10.72 -7.69 4.44
N PRO A 186 10.92 -7.51 5.76
CA PRO A 186 10.09 -8.16 6.77
C PRO A 186 8.58 -7.92 6.59
N GLU A 187 8.19 -6.68 6.26
CA GLU A 187 6.78 -6.32 6.01
C GLU A 187 6.24 -7.04 4.76
N GLY A 188 6.99 -7.01 3.66
CA GLY A 188 6.60 -7.66 2.41
C GLY A 188 6.43 -9.18 2.56
N ARG A 189 7.34 -9.83 3.30
CA ARG A 189 7.21 -11.27 3.61
C ARG A 189 5.98 -11.56 4.48
N ALA A 190 5.73 -10.74 5.50
CA ALA A 190 4.56 -10.90 6.35
C ALA A 190 3.24 -10.74 5.56
N PHE A 191 3.21 -9.79 4.62
CA PHE A 191 2.04 -9.62 3.74
C PHE A 191 1.87 -10.79 2.77
N ALA A 192 2.96 -11.29 2.18
CA ALA A 192 2.95 -12.47 1.32
C ALA A 192 2.38 -13.70 2.03
N GLN A 193 2.80 -13.91 3.28
CA GLN A 193 2.28 -14.98 4.12
C GLN A 193 0.79 -14.77 4.46
N ALA A 194 0.39 -13.53 4.81
CA ALA A 194 -0.99 -13.21 5.13
C ALA A 194 -1.97 -13.40 3.96
N THR A 195 -1.47 -13.28 2.73
CA THR A 195 -2.25 -13.43 1.49
C THR A 195 -2.06 -14.78 0.80
N GLN A 196 -1.26 -15.69 1.40
CA GLN A 196 -1.06 -17.03 0.88
C GLN A 196 -2.39 -17.80 0.81
N GLY A 197 -2.66 -18.39 -0.36
CA GLY A 197 -3.89 -19.15 -0.62
C GLY A 197 -5.12 -18.29 -0.94
N LEU A 198 -5.00 -16.96 -0.93
CA LEU A 198 -6.05 -16.09 -1.47
C LEU A 198 -6.01 -16.09 -3.00
N PRO A 199 -7.15 -15.87 -3.67
CA PRO A 199 -7.17 -15.66 -5.12
C PRO A 199 -6.20 -14.52 -5.52
N PRO A 200 -5.49 -14.63 -6.65
CA PRO A 200 -4.51 -13.63 -7.08
C PRO A 200 -5.08 -12.21 -7.25
N ASN A 201 -6.41 -12.10 -7.41
CA ASN A 201 -7.16 -10.85 -7.44
C ASN A 201 -8.27 -10.88 -6.38
N PHE A 202 -7.97 -11.31 -5.16
CA PHE A 202 -8.93 -11.21 -4.05
C PHE A 202 -9.38 -9.76 -3.83
N ILE A 203 -8.56 -8.80 -4.29
CA ILE A 203 -8.96 -7.44 -4.58
C ILE A 203 -9.21 -7.33 -6.10
N PRO A 204 -10.42 -6.91 -6.53
CA PRO A 204 -10.87 -6.98 -7.92
C PRO A 204 -10.14 -6.06 -8.91
N LEU A 205 -9.12 -5.32 -8.46
CA LEU A 205 -8.42 -4.32 -9.27
C LEU A 205 -7.25 -4.87 -10.10
N GLY A 206 -6.95 -6.17 -10.01
CA GLY A 206 -5.99 -6.81 -10.90
C GLY A 206 -4.57 -6.32 -10.64
N GLY A 207 -3.80 -7.07 -9.87
CA GLY A 207 -2.45 -6.67 -9.56
C GLY A 207 -1.71 -7.70 -8.74
N GLY A 208 -0.39 -7.73 -8.91
CA GLY A 208 0.47 -8.59 -8.10
C GLY A 208 0.43 -8.21 -6.62
N ILE A 209 1.25 -8.87 -5.83
CA ILE A 209 1.34 -8.65 -4.38
C ILE A 209 1.53 -7.18 -3.97
N LEU A 210 2.21 -6.37 -4.81
CA LEU A 210 2.43 -4.95 -4.55
C LEU A 210 1.12 -4.15 -4.55
N GLU A 211 0.29 -4.34 -5.57
CA GLU A 211 -1.02 -3.70 -5.75
C GLU A 211 -2.00 -4.15 -4.66
N ASN A 212 -1.98 -5.44 -4.33
CA ASN A 212 -2.82 -5.97 -3.26
C ASN A 212 -2.45 -5.33 -1.92
N PHE A 213 -1.16 -5.14 -1.63
CA PHE A 213 -0.73 -4.42 -0.44
C PHE A 213 -1.20 -2.96 -0.48
N ALA A 214 -0.95 -2.23 -1.56
CA ALA A 214 -1.32 -0.83 -1.65
C ALA A 214 -2.82 -0.60 -1.46
N ASN A 215 -3.66 -1.49 -1.99
CA ASN A 215 -5.10 -1.48 -1.77
C ASN A 215 -5.49 -1.76 -0.30
N VAL A 216 -4.90 -2.77 0.34
CA VAL A 216 -5.14 -3.07 1.77
C VAL A 216 -4.70 -1.90 2.65
N CYS A 217 -3.51 -1.35 2.37
CA CYS A 217 -2.94 -0.23 3.10
C CYS A 217 -3.81 1.04 2.97
N ALA A 218 -4.25 1.38 1.76
CA ALA A 218 -5.15 2.52 1.54
C ALA A 218 -6.50 2.33 2.24
N ALA A 219 -7.09 1.13 2.15
CA ALA A 219 -8.35 0.80 2.81
C ALA A 219 -8.26 0.85 4.34
N TRP A 220 -7.09 0.49 4.91
CA TRP A 220 -6.84 0.55 6.34
C TRP A 220 -6.66 1.99 6.86
N LEU A 221 -5.95 2.83 6.11
CA LEU A 221 -5.53 4.16 6.58
C LEU A 221 -6.57 5.25 6.36
N LEU A 222 -7.41 5.11 5.33
CA LEU A 222 -8.53 6.00 5.09
C LEU A 222 -9.80 5.42 5.71
N PRO A 223 -10.64 6.26 6.33
CA PRO A 223 -12.01 5.86 6.69
C PRO A 223 -12.81 5.64 5.40
N THR A 224 -12.73 4.43 4.85
CA THR A 224 -13.47 4.05 3.64
C THR A 224 -14.84 3.51 4.03
N SER A 225 -15.88 3.88 3.27
CA SER A 225 -17.21 3.29 3.42
C SER A 225 -17.40 2.15 2.42
N GLY A 226 -17.96 1.01 2.88
CA GLY A 226 -18.41 -0.07 2.00
C GLY A 226 -17.33 -1.07 1.56
N LEU A 227 -17.07 -1.14 0.25
CA LEU A 227 -16.41 -2.26 -0.44
C LEU A 227 -14.92 -2.39 -0.10
N GLN A 228 -14.23 -1.26 0.13
CA GLN A 228 -12.79 -1.25 0.42
C GLN A 228 -12.49 -1.83 1.80
N GLN A 229 -13.30 -1.45 2.81
CA GLN A 229 -13.18 -2.02 4.16
C GLN A 229 -13.53 -3.52 4.17
N GLN A 230 -14.48 -3.95 3.33
CA GLN A 230 -14.80 -5.38 3.18
C GLN A 230 -13.61 -6.22 2.70
N TRP A 231 -12.68 -5.66 1.93
CA TRP A 231 -11.47 -6.40 1.53
C TRP A 231 -10.57 -6.71 2.72
N VAL A 232 -10.43 -5.76 3.64
CA VAL A 232 -9.66 -6.00 4.86
C VAL A 232 -10.43 -6.94 5.77
N ASP A 233 -11.74 -6.75 5.91
CA ASP A 233 -12.58 -7.49 6.85
C ASP A 233 -12.91 -8.93 6.43
N ALA A 234 -12.94 -9.22 5.14
CA ALA A 234 -13.21 -10.55 4.63
C ALA A 234 -12.10 -11.57 4.94
N PHE A 235 -10.88 -11.11 5.24
CA PHE A 235 -9.72 -11.98 5.41
C PHE A 235 -9.04 -11.74 6.77
N PRO A 236 -9.30 -12.59 7.79
CA PRO A 236 -8.73 -12.43 9.13
C PRO A 236 -7.20 -12.34 9.16
N ASN A 237 -6.51 -13.03 8.25
CA ASN A 237 -5.05 -12.96 8.10
C ASN A 237 -4.59 -11.57 7.67
N VAL A 238 -5.30 -10.95 6.73
CA VAL A 238 -5.04 -9.59 6.24
C VAL A 238 -5.32 -8.57 7.35
N GLN A 239 -6.40 -8.74 8.13
CA GLN A 239 -6.64 -7.86 9.29
C GLN A 239 -5.53 -7.97 10.34
N ARG A 240 -5.05 -9.19 10.63
CA ARG A 240 -3.95 -9.40 11.58
C ARG A 240 -2.67 -8.72 11.11
N PHE A 241 -2.35 -8.88 9.82
CA PHE A 241 -1.26 -8.16 9.18
C PHE A 241 -1.42 -6.65 9.34
N ALA A 242 -2.56 -6.08 8.93
CA ALA A 242 -2.79 -4.65 8.97
C ALA A 242 -2.65 -4.07 10.39
N ARG A 243 -3.16 -4.79 11.41
CA ARG A 243 -3.00 -4.39 12.81
C ARG A 243 -1.55 -4.42 13.31
N ALA A 244 -0.74 -5.33 12.79
CA ALA A 244 0.63 -5.54 13.25
C ALA A 244 1.63 -4.61 12.54
N TRP A 245 1.38 -4.29 11.27
CA TRP A 245 2.35 -3.62 10.40
C TRP A 245 1.94 -2.21 9.98
N LEU A 246 0.64 -1.92 9.90
CA LEU A 246 0.17 -0.64 9.42
C LEU A 246 -0.19 0.30 10.58
N PRO A 247 0.18 1.59 10.48
CA PRO A 247 -0.14 2.60 11.49
C PRO A 247 -1.66 2.81 11.57
N LYS A 248 -2.13 3.24 12.76
CA LYS A 248 -3.57 3.48 13.02
C LYS A 248 -3.94 4.94 12.89
#